data_AF-A0A537JU52-F1
#
_entry.id   AF-A0A537JU52-F1
#
_cell.length_a   1.000
_cell.length_b   1.000
_cell.length_c   1.000
_cell.angle_alpha   90.00
_cell.angle_beta   90.00
_cell.angle_gamma   90.00
#
_symmetry.space_group_name_H-M   'P 1'
#
loop_
_entity.id
_entity.type
_entity.pdbx_description
1 polymer ?
#
loop_
_entity_poly.entity_id
_entity_poly.type
_entity_poly.pdbx_seq_one_letter_code
_entity_poly.pdbx_strand_id
1 'polypeptide(L)'
;MAIRQAKKSGMFKRSIIIFVLTMIVTLYWYLPLVINVYRFPVIGAIYEILWIFMIAGLFAMPVVSFIFWSKNKFDLRSLYFYSLIISLVSILFLVTSN
;
A
#
# COMPACT_ATOMS: atom_id res chain seq x y z
N MET A 1 8.59 -32.25 7.38
CA MET A 1 9.02 -30.98 8.02
C MET A 1 9.37 -29.88 6.99
N ALA A 2 10.09 -30.19 5.90
CA ALA A 2 10.50 -29.24 4.86
C ALA A 2 9.34 -28.48 4.16
N ILE A 3 8.23 -29.16 3.85
CA ILE A 3 7.08 -28.55 3.13
C ILE A 3 6.43 -27.40 3.94
N ARG A 4 6.36 -27.52 5.27
CA ARG A 4 5.83 -26.45 6.15
C ARG A 4 6.73 -25.21 6.15
N GLN A 5 8.04 -25.38 6.05
CA GLN A 5 8.99 -24.26 6.04
C GLN A 5 8.95 -23.49 4.71
N ALA A 6 8.88 -24.20 3.57
CA ALA A 6 8.74 -23.56 2.26
C ALA A 6 7.43 -22.76 2.13
N LYS A 7 6.33 -23.27 2.68
CA LYS A 7 5.05 -22.54 2.71
C LYS A 7 5.13 -21.28 3.56
N LYS A 8 5.79 -21.34 4.73
CA LYS A 8 5.96 -20.20 5.64
C LYS A 8 6.80 -19.09 5.02
N SER A 9 7.91 -19.44 4.35
CA SER A 9 8.76 -18.45 3.67
C SER A 9 8.04 -17.76 2.50
N GLY A 10 7.23 -18.50 1.74
CA GLY A 10 6.40 -17.93 0.66
C GLY A 10 5.36 -16.91 1.17
N MET A 11 4.69 -17.22 2.28
CA MET A 11 3.73 -16.28 2.90
C MET A 11 4.41 -15.01 3.42
N PHE A 12 5.62 -15.13 3.98
CA PHE A 12 6.40 -13.98 4.43
C PHE A 12 6.79 -13.07 3.26
N LYS A 13 7.29 -13.62 2.15
CA LYS A 13 7.60 -12.83 0.95
C LYS A 13 6.39 -12.06 0.42
N ARG A 14 5.21 -12.70 0.37
CA ARG A 14 3.95 -12.03 -0.05
C ARG A 14 3.58 -10.88 0.87
N SER A 15 3.77 -11.05 2.18
CA SER A 15 3.45 -10.02 3.17
C SER A 15 4.36 -8.79 3.05
N ILE A 16 5.63 -8.99 2.72
CA ILE A 16 6.56 -7.89 2.42
C ILE A 16 6.15 -7.18 1.14
N ILE A 17 5.81 -7.92 0.07
CA ILE A 17 5.39 -7.31 -1.20
C ILE A 17 4.16 -6.42 -1.00
N ILE A 18 3.12 -6.92 -0.32
CA ILE A 18 1.91 -6.14 -0.05
C ILE A 18 2.23 -4.90 0.80
N PHE A 19 3.10 -5.04 1.80
CA PHE A 19 3.53 -3.91 2.63
C PHE A 19 4.29 -2.85 1.84
N VAL A 20 5.27 -3.26 1.01
CA VAL A 20 6.05 -2.34 0.17
C VAL A 20 5.17 -1.63 -0.84
N LEU A 21 4.25 -2.34 -1.50
CA LEU A 21 3.30 -1.73 -2.43
C LEU A 21 2.39 -0.72 -1.73
N THR A 22 1.91 -1.05 -0.53
CA THR A 22 1.11 -0.12 0.28
C THR A 22 1.90 1.14 0.64
N MET A 23 3.17 1.00 1.01
CA MET A 23 4.06 2.14 1.28
C MET A 23 4.27 3.01 0.05
N ILE A 24 4.48 2.42 -1.13
CA ILE A 24 4.64 3.18 -2.39
C ILE A 24 3.38 4.00 -2.69
N VAL A 25 2.20 3.38 -2.59
CA VAL A 25 0.92 4.08 -2.80
C VAL A 25 0.76 5.23 -1.80
N THR A 26 1.02 4.98 -0.52
CA THR A 26 0.92 5.98 0.54
C THR A 26 1.84 7.17 0.29
N LEU A 27 3.10 6.91 -0.03
CA LEU A 27 4.09 7.95 -0.32
C LEU A 27 3.72 8.76 -1.55
N TYR A 28 3.22 8.12 -2.62
CA TYR A 28 2.78 8.81 -3.82
C TYR A 28 1.72 9.87 -3.52
N TRP A 29 0.72 9.54 -2.70
CA TRP A 29 -0.34 10.47 -2.31
C TRP A 29 0.13 11.56 -1.36
N TYR A 30 1.18 11.31 -0.59
CA TYR A 30 1.75 12.29 0.33
C TYR A 30 2.71 13.28 -0.35
N LEU A 31 3.41 12.87 -1.42
CA LEU A 31 4.37 13.71 -2.16
C LEU A 31 3.85 15.11 -2.58
N PRO A 32 2.66 15.26 -3.21
CA PRO A 32 2.18 16.57 -3.67
C PRO A 32 1.86 17.55 -2.52
N LEU A 33 1.69 17.05 -1.29
CA LEU A 33 1.44 17.88 -0.11
C LEU A 33 2.72 18.54 0.42
N VAL A 34 3.88 17.94 0.13
CA VAL A 34 5.19 18.44 0.57
C VAL A 34 5.89 19.20 -0.55
N ILE A 35 5.68 18.78 -1.80
CA ILE A 35 6.38 19.32 -2.97
C ILE A 35 5.34 19.75 -4.00
N ASN A 36 5.46 20.98 -4.51
CA ASN A 36 4.68 21.40 -5.67
C ASN A 36 5.17 20.66 -6.93
N VAL A 37 4.59 19.49 -7.19
CA VAL A 37 4.89 18.63 -8.35
C VAL A 37 4.61 19.31 -9.69
N TYR A 38 3.70 20.27 -9.72
CA TYR A 38 3.37 21.05 -10.92
C TYR A 38 4.39 22.15 -11.24
N ARG A 39 5.32 22.44 -10.32
CA ARG A 39 6.42 23.39 -10.56
C ARG A 39 7.39 22.89 -11.63
N PHE A 40 7.53 21.56 -11.78
CA PHE A 40 8.46 20.94 -12.71
C PHE A 40 7.69 20.14 -13.76
N PRO A 41 7.68 20.54 -15.05
CA PRO A 41 6.85 19.93 -16.07
C PRO A 41 7.04 18.41 -16.22
N VAL A 42 8.29 17.94 -16.14
CA VAL A 42 8.62 16.51 -16.25
C VAL A 42 8.09 15.71 -15.07
N ILE A 43 8.22 16.24 -13.84
CA ILE A 43 7.75 15.57 -12.62
C ILE A 43 6.23 15.53 -12.60
N GLY A 44 5.56 16.63 -12.99
CA GLY A 44 4.11 16.70 -13.13
C GLY A 44 3.59 15.67 -14.14
N ALA A 45 4.20 15.57 -15.32
CA ALA A 45 3.78 14.60 -16.33
C ALA A 45 3.92 13.14 -15.84
N ILE A 46 5.03 12.80 -15.18
CA ILE A 46 5.21 11.47 -14.58
C ILE A 46 4.15 11.22 -13.50
N TYR A 47 3.90 12.21 -12.65
CA TYR A 47 2.90 12.11 -11.58
C TYR A 47 1.51 11.83 -12.16
N GLU A 48 1.09 12.54 -13.21
CA GLU A 48 -0.21 12.36 -13.86
C GLU A 48 -0.35 10.98 -14.53
N ILE A 49 0.68 10.49 -15.21
CA ILE A 49 0.64 9.16 -15.84
C ILE A 49 0.49 8.05 -14.79
N LEU A 50 1.15 8.20 -13.63
CA LEU A 50 1.07 7.22 -12.54
C LEU A 50 -0.24 7.31 -11.75
N TRP A 51 -0.96 8.43 -11.84
CA TRP A 51 -2.13 8.73 -11.01
C TRP A 51 -3.20 7.65 -11.04
N ILE A 52 -3.56 7.15 -12.23
CA ILE A 52 -4.62 6.13 -12.37
C ILE A 52 -4.23 4.79 -11.75
N PHE A 53 -2.95 4.44 -11.77
CA PHE A 53 -2.46 3.22 -11.13
C PHE A 53 -2.44 3.38 -9.61
N MET A 54 -2.10 4.57 -9.13
CA MET A 54 -2.00 4.87 -7.70
C MET A 54 -3.37 5.06 -7.05
N ILE A 55 -4.38 5.54 -7.78
CA ILE A 55 -5.77 5.57 -7.28
C ILE A 55 -6.35 4.17 -7.20
N ALA A 56 -6.08 3.31 -8.19
CA ALA A 56 -6.45 1.90 -8.11
C ALA A 56 -5.77 1.24 -6.91
N GLY A 57 -4.48 1.51 -6.69
CA GLY A 57 -3.73 1.05 -5.52
C GLY A 57 -4.34 1.53 -4.20
N LEU A 58 -4.74 2.80 -4.10
CA LEU A 58 -5.31 3.39 -2.89
C LEU A 58 -6.54 2.63 -2.40
N PHE A 59 -7.45 2.26 -3.31
CA PHE A 59 -8.67 1.51 -2.97
C PHE A 59 -8.47 -0.01 -2.95
N ALA A 60 -7.56 -0.55 -3.76
CA ALA A 60 -7.33 -2.00 -3.81
C ALA A 60 -6.50 -2.52 -2.62
N MET A 61 -5.49 -1.77 -2.15
CA MET A 61 -4.62 -2.18 -1.05
C MET A 61 -5.34 -2.53 0.26
N PRO A 62 -6.35 -1.77 0.75
CA PRO A 62 -7.08 -2.16 1.96
C PRO A 62 -7.83 -3.48 1.76
N VAL A 63 -8.43 -3.71 0.58
CA VAL A 63 -9.15 -4.95 0.26
C VAL A 63 -8.19 -6.13 0.18
N VAL A 64 -7.07 -5.99 -0.54
CA VAL A 64 -6.05 -7.04 -0.66
C VAL A 64 -5.47 -7.37 0.71
N SER A 65 -5.12 -6.36 1.50
CA SER A 65 -4.58 -6.53 2.84
C SER A 65 -5.58 -7.25 3.74
N PHE A 66 -6.87 -6.90 3.68
CA PHE A 66 -7.92 -7.57 4.46
C PHE A 66 -8.08 -9.05 4.07
N ILE A 67 -8.11 -9.37 2.77
CA ILE A 67 -8.22 -10.75 2.29
C ILE A 67 -7.04 -11.60 2.79
N PHE A 68 -5.82 -11.08 2.69
CA PHE A 68 -4.63 -11.81 3.15
C PHE A 68 -4.52 -11.87 4.67
N TRP A 69 -4.99 -10.85 5.38
CA TRP A 69 -5.07 -10.85 6.84
C TRP A 69 -6.06 -11.92 7.35
N SER A 70 -7.22 -12.05 6.70
CA SER A 70 -8.19 -13.13 6.99
C SER A 70 -7.57 -14.52 6.76
N LYS A 71 -6.83 -14.70 5.66
CA LYS A 71 -6.07 -15.95 5.38
C LYS A 71 -4.98 -16.22 6.42
N ASN A 72 -4.47 -15.19 7.09
CA ASN A 72 -3.49 -15.29 8.17
C ASN A 72 -4.15 -15.34 9.57
N LYS A 73 -5.42 -15.75 9.66
CA LYS A 73 -6.18 -15.92 10.90
C LYS A 73 -6.28 -14.64 11.75
N PHE A 74 -6.31 -13.48 11.10
CA PHE A 74 -6.42 -12.19 11.76
C PHE A 74 -5.31 -11.89 12.78
N ASP A 75 -4.09 -12.40 12.53
CA ASP A 75 -2.93 -12.07 13.38
C ASP A 75 -2.62 -10.57 13.32
N LEU A 76 -2.77 -9.89 14.45
CA LEU A 76 -2.51 -8.45 14.62
C LEU A 76 -1.02 -8.09 14.48
N ARG A 77 -0.11 -9.07 14.61
CA ARG A 77 1.33 -8.86 14.42
C ARG A 77 1.77 -9.05 12.97
N SER A 78 0.83 -9.28 12.06
CA SER A 78 1.14 -9.52 10.64
C SER A 78 1.31 -8.22 9.85
N LEU A 79 2.20 -8.25 8.85
CA LEU A 79 2.39 -7.13 7.93
C LEU A 79 1.12 -6.79 7.14
N TYR A 80 0.20 -7.75 6.95
CA TYR A 80 -1.09 -7.50 6.33
C TYR A 80 -1.96 -6.56 7.17
N PHE A 81 -1.94 -6.71 8.50
CA PHE A 81 -2.66 -5.82 9.40
C PHE A 81 -2.08 -4.41 9.37
N TYR A 82 -0.75 -4.28 9.42
CA TYR A 82 -0.11 -2.96 9.30
C TYR A 82 -0.38 -2.30 7.94
N SER A 83 -0.35 -3.06 6.85
CA SER A 83 -0.71 -2.56 5.51
C SER A 83 -2.16 -2.07 5.46
N LEU A 84 -3.08 -2.79 6.10
CA LEU A 84 -4.48 -2.39 6.21
C LEU A 84 -4.64 -1.09 7.00
N ILE A 85 -3.97 -0.94 8.16
CA ILE A 85 -4.02 0.31 8.92
C ILE A 85 -3.45 1.47 8.10
N ILE A 86 -2.27 1.32 7.49
CA ILE A 86 -1.63 2.37 6.71
C ILE A 86 -2.51 2.81 5.54
N SER A 87 -3.10 1.86 4.82
CA SER A 87 -4.00 2.19 3.70
C SER A 87 -5.27 2.89 4.15
N LEU A 88 -5.90 2.47 5.26
CA LEU A 88 -7.05 3.18 5.82
C LEU A 88 -6.70 4.59 6.28
N VAL A 89 -5.57 4.76 6.98
CA VAL A 89 -5.07 6.07 7.40
C VAL A 89 -4.80 6.96 6.21
N SER A 90 -4.22 6.41 5.13
CA SER A 90 -3.95 7.16 3.89
C SER A 90 -5.23 7.67 3.23
N ILE A 91 -6.26 6.83 3.16
CA ILE A 91 -7.57 7.22 2.64
C ILE A 91 -8.20 8.29 3.52
N LEU A 92 -8.25 8.07 4.84
CA LEU A 92 -8.82 9.04 5.78
C LEU A 92 -8.10 10.38 5.67
N PHE A 93 -6.77 10.37 5.66
CA PHE A 93 -5.96 11.56 5.54
C PHE A 93 -6.24 12.31 4.23
N LEU A 94 -6.33 11.62 3.10
CA LEU A 94 -6.65 12.22 1.80
C LEU A 94 -8.07 12.82 1.78
N VAL A 95 -9.04 12.16 2.42
CA VAL A 95 -10.42 12.67 2.51
C VAL A 95 -10.51 13.91 3.41
N THR A 96 -9.70 13.99 4.46
CA THR A 96 -9.69 15.14 5.38
C THR A 96 -8.79 16.30 4.97
N SER A 97 -7.80 16.06 4.10
CA SER A 97 -6.82 17.07 3.68
C SER A 97 -7.15 17.73 2.33
N ASN A 98 -8.17 17.23 1.63
CA ASN A 98 -8.84 17.90 0.51
C ASN A 98 -9.97 18.80 1.01
#